data_AF-A0AAJ5W5Q7-F1
#
_entry.id   AF-A0AAJ5W5Q7-F1
#
_cell.length_a   1.000
_cell.length_b   1.000
_cell.length_c   1.000
_cell.angle_alpha   90.00
_cell.angle_beta   90.00
_cell.angle_gamma   90.00
#
_symmetry.space_group_name_H-M   'P 1'
#
loop_
_entity.id
_entity.type
_entity.pdbx_description
1 polymer ?
#
loop_
_entity_poly.entity_id
_entity_poly.type
_entity_poly.pdbx_seq_one_letter_code
_entity_poly.pdbx_strand_id
1 'polypeptide(L)' 'MSAATNSPKTGQIAVPIDPARRPDVLLRRRAPEGHQVSAWWMIGAFVAVSLAVVSAMSLLPGG' A
#
# COMPACT_ATOMS: atom_id res chain seq x y z
N MET A 1 -27.67 14.48 -46.89
CA MET A 1 -27.28 13.80 -45.64
C MET A 1 -26.67 14.82 -44.68
N SER A 2 -27.33 15.15 -43.57
CA SER A 2 -26.83 16.11 -42.58
C SER A 2 -25.80 15.47 -41.65
N ALA A 3 -24.53 15.88 -41.76
CA ALA A 3 -23.41 15.40 -40.95
C ALA A 3 -23.25 16.18 -39.62
N ALA A 4 -24.32 16.35 -38.85
CA ALA A 4 -24.26 17.07 -37.58
C ALA A 4 -25.20 16.44 -36.54
N THR A 5 -24.82 15.32 -35.93
CA THR A 5 -25.56 14.77 -34.77
C THR A 5 -24.68 14.22 -33.65
N ASN A 6 -23.35 14.39 -33.71
CA ASN A 6 -22.46 14.03 -32.59
C ASN A 6 -21.37 15.08 -32.39
N SER A 7 -21.78 16.29 -32.02
CA SER A 7 -20.85 17.24 -31.42
C SER A 7 -20.56 16.79 -29.98
N PRO A 8 -19.29 16.63 -29.57
CA PRO A 8 -18.99 16.30 -28.18
C PRO A 8 -19.56 17.40 -27.27
N LYS A 9 -20.42 17.02 -26.33
CA LYS A 9 -20.93 17.94 -25.32
C LYS A 9 -19.81 18.23 -24.33
N THR A 10 -19.01 19.26 -24.61
CA THR A 10 -18.08 19.84 -23.64
C THR A 10 -18.89 20.68 -22.65
N GLY A 11 -19.22 20.08 -21.50
CA GLY A 11 -19.81 20.75 -20.34
C GLY A 11 -18.98 20.46 -19.09
N GLN A 12 -19.21 21.20 -18.00
CA GLN A 12 -18.64 20.86 -16.70
C GLN A 12 -19.22 19.52 -16.23
N ILE A 13 -18.46 18.45 -16.38
CA ILE A 13 -18.77 17.16 -15.77
C ILE A 13 -18.34 17.28 -14.30
N ALA A 14 -19.22 16.91 -13.36
CA ALA A 14 -18.83 16.81 -11.96
C ALA A 14 -17.77 15.72 -11.83
N VAL A 15 -16.50 16.11 -11.77
CA VAL A 15 -15.38 15.21 -11.50
C VAL A 15 -15.46 14.87 -10.01
N PRO A 16 -15.66 13.59 -9.63
CA PRO A 16 -15.60 13.20 -8.24
C PRO A 16 -14.26 13.64 -7.66
N ILE A 17 -14.30 14.44 -6.59
CA ILE A 17 -13.09 14.84 -5.88
C ILE A 17 -12.58 13.58 -5.18
N ASP A 18 -11.60 12.90 -5.79
CA ASP A 18 -10.88 11.79 -5.13
C ASP A 18 -10.08 12.38 -3.96
N PRO A 19 -10.46 12.09 -2.70
CA PRO A 19 -9.75 12.61 -1.53
C PRO A 19 -8.28 12.22 -1.51
N ALA A 20 -7.88 11.20 -2.27
CA ALA A 20 -6.51 10.74 -2.36
C ALA A 20 -5.76 11.30 -3.59
N ARG A 21 -6.39 12.11 -4.45
CA ARG A 21 -5.74 12.97 -5.48
C ARG A 21 -5.44 14.39 -4.94
N ARG A 22 -5.54 14.55 -3.63
CA ARG A 22 -5.34 15.81 -2.94
C ARG A 22 -3.91 16.33 -3.10
N PRO A 23 -3.72 17.56 -3.61
CA PRO A 23 -2.40 18.14 -3.85
C PRO A 23 -1.62 18.41 -2.56
N ASP A 24 -2.30 18.48 -1.42
CA ASP A 24 -1.75 18.66 -0.07
C ASP A 24 -1.11 17.38 0.50
N VAL A 25 -1.32 16.21 -0.12
CA VAL A 25 -0.82 14.91 0.39
C VAL A 25 0.27 14.35 -0.51
N LEU A 26 1.33 15.13 -0.76
CA LEU A 26 2.45 14.74 -1.62
C LEU A 26 3.26 13.55 -1.08
N LEU A 27 3.16 13.24 0.21
CA LEU A 27 3.99 12.24 0.89
C LEU A 27 3.33 10.88 1.08
N ARG A 28 2.04 10.72 0.71
CA ARG A 28 1.36 9.42 0.85
C ARG A 28 1.60 8.57 -0.39
N ARG A 29 2.67 7.78 -0.35
CA ARG A 29 2.91 6.71 -1.32
C ARG A 29 1.76 5.69 -1.24
N ARG A 30 0.94 5.58 -2.30
CA ARG A 30 -0.07 4.51 -2.39
C ARG A 30 0.63 3.21 -2.80
N ALA A 31 0.35 2.13 -2.08
CA ALA A 31 0.57 0.80 -2.62
C ALA A 31 -0.46 0.54 -3.74
N PRO A 32 -0.14 -0.28 -4.76
CA PRO A 32 -1.10 -0.68 -5.78
C PRO A 32 -2.38 -1.24 -5.17
N GLU A 33 -3.51 -1.07 -5.85
CA GLU A 33 -4.76 -1.73 -5.45
C GLU A 33 -4.54 -3.25 -5.40
N GLY A 34 -4.97 -3.90 -4.31
CA GLY A 34 -4.70 -5.33 -4.08
C GLY A 34 -3.29 -5.68 -3.62
N HIS A 35 -2.44 -4.68 -3.29
CA HIS A 35 -1.13 -4.95 -2.71
C HIS A 35 -1.27 -5.55 -1.31
N GLN A 36 -0.96 -6.84 -1.20
CA GLN A 36 -0.92 -7.56 0.06
C GLN A 36 0.52 -7.70 0.55
N VAL A 37 0.76 -7.35 1.81
CA VAL A 37 2.05 -7.63 2.45
C VAL A 37 2.21 -9.13 2.60
N SER A 38 3.37 -9.67 2.22
CA SER A 38 3.66 -11.10 2.39
C SER A 38 3.65 -11.48 3.87
N ALA A 39 2.84 -12.47 4.25
CA ALA A 39 2.76 -12.98 5.61
C ALA A 39 4.10 -13.57 6.11
N TRP A 40 4.97 -14.00 5.18
CA TRP A 40 6.30 -14.51 5.50
C TRP A 40 7.20 -13.49 6.21
N TRP A 41 6.94 -12.18 6.06
CA TRP A 41 7.65 -11.17 6.85
C TRP A 41 7.35 -11.28 8.35
N MET A 42 6.09 -11.47 8.71
CA MET A 42 5.68 -11.64 10.12
C MET A 42 6.20 -12.97 10.68
N ILE A 43 6.08 -14.04 9.91
CA ILE A 43 6.57 -15.38 10.28
C ILE A 43 8.09 -15.35 10.46
N GLY A 44 8.81 -14.79 9.50
CA GLY A 44 10.27 -14.67 9.55
C GLY A 44 10.74 -13.82 10.72
N ALA A 45 10.08 -12.68 10.98
CA ALA A 45 10.40 -11.83 12.13
C ALA A 45 10.21 -12.57 13.45
N PHE A 46 9.10 -13.30 13.60
CA PHE A 46 8.86 -14.11 14.80
C PHE A 46 9.96 -15.16 14.99
N VAL A 47 10.22 -15.98 13.98
CA VAL A 47 11.24 -17.04 14.05
C VAL A 47 12.62 -16.47 14.36
N ALA A 48 13.02 -15.39 13.69
CA ALA A 48 14.32 -14.75 13.89
C ALA A 48 14.49 -14.22 15.32
N VAL A 49 13.50 -13.50 15.84
CA VAL A 49 13.56 -12.95 17.20
C VAL A 49 13.54 -14.06 18.25
N SER A 50 12.70 -15.07 18.09
CA SER A 50 12.66 -16.21 19.00
C SER A 50 13.99 -16.96 19.05
N LEU A 51 14.58 -17.26 17.89
CA LEU A 51 15.89 -17.90 17.81
C LEU A 51 16.99 -17.03 18.42
N ALA A 52 16.95 -15.72 18.21
CA ALA A 52 17.90 -14.79 18.80
C ALA A 52 17.85 -14.84 20.34
N VAL A 53 16.64 -14.79 20.92
CA VAL A 53 16.45 -14.87 22.39
C VAL A 53 16.92 -16.23 22.93
N VAL A 54 16.49 -17.33 22.32
CA VAL A 54 16.88 -18.68 22.75
C VAL A 54 18.40 -18.84 22.67
N SER A 55 19.02 -18.39 21.58
CA SER A 55 20.47 -18.45 21.42
C SER A 55 21.18 -17.59 22.45
N ALA A 56 20.71 -16.37 22.68
CA ALA A 56 21.28 -15.47 23.69
C ALA A 56 21.23 -16.09 25.10
N MET A 57 20.13 -16.75 25.47
CA MET A 57 20.02 -17.44 26.75
C MET A 57 20.87 -18.72 26.82
N SER A 58 20.99 -19.45 25.70
CA SER A 58 21.69 -20.74 25.66
C SER A 58 23.22 -20.61 25.59
N LEU A 59 23.72 -19.46 25.13
CA LEU A 59 25.15 -19.16 25.06
C LEU A 59 25.69 -18.55 26.38
N LEU A 60 24.81 -18.18 27.30
CA LEU A 60 25.19 -17.79 28.65
C LEU A 60 25.33 -19.07 29.49
N PRO A 61 26.52 -19.37 30.05
CA PRO A 61 26.69 -20.51 30.94
C PRO A 61 25.75 -20.39 32.13
N GLY A 62 24.84 -21.35 32.29
CA GLY A 62 24.06 -21.50 33.51
C GLY A 62 24.95 -22.07 34.61
N GLY A 63 25.15 -21.32 35.69
CA GLY A 63 25.69 -21.85 36.94
C GLY A 63 24.70 -22.77 37.63
#